data_AF-A0A818K1C5-F1
#
_entry.id   AF-A0A818K1C5-F1
#
_cell.length_a   1.000
_cell.length_b   1.000
_cell.length_c   1.000
_cell.angle_alpha   90.00
_cell.angle_beta   90.00
_cell.angle_gamma   90.00
#
_symmetry.space_group_name_H-M   'P 1'
#
loop_
_entity.id
_entity.type
_entity.pdbx_description
1 polymer ?
#
loop_
_entity_poly.entity_id
_entity_poly.type
_entity_poly.pdbx_seq_one_letter_code
_entity_poly.pdbx_strand_id
1 'polypeptide(L)'
;MFMCKGRCVYHGSIKDVIPYFARHGYQCEPYENPADYVLDVLIDVSRKPEILIRLNNLYNITHVDLSALVHRQDSSINHENIEHERRKYKVKAARSVGAEIFYLSQRTLRNAMRNPALALSQTLASIIIAVALIVVILVLVIMMMLSGFLIDLPSVFIWLSWIQWISAFRYASNVLTINEFQGLIFCLPNQTDFCPMTGDEILDKRGLAHSNAWDLWKNFFALTVMALLLFILAYIQLIRIKKPK
;
A
#
# COMPACT_ATOMS: atom_id res chain seq x y z
N MET A 1 -30.31 11.80 -7.49
CA MET A 1 -29.91 12.48 -8.74
C MET A 1 -28.47 12.08 -9.05
N PHE A 2 -28.20 11.58 -10.25
CA PHE A 2 -26.86 11.23 -10.72
C PHE A 2 -26.45 12.19 -11.84
N MET A 3 -25.23 12.71 -11.76
CA MET A 3 -24.67 13.67 -12.72
C MET A 3 -23.28 13.22 -13.18
N CYS A 4 -22.95 13.55 -14.42
CA CYS A 4 -21.63 13.32 -15.00
C CYS A 4 -21.24 14.52 -15.88
N LYS A 5 -20.04 15.08 -15.66
CA LYS A 5 -19.55 16.30 -16.33
C LYS A 5 -20.56 17.46 -16.39
N GLY A 6 -21.27 17.69 -15.29
CA GLY A 6 -22.28 18.76 -15.19
C GLY A 6 -23.60 18.50 -15.91
N ARG A 7 -23.81 17.28 -16.45
CA ARG A 7 -25.06 16.87 -17.10
C ARG A 7 -25.80 15.86 -16.23
N CYS A 8 -27.13 15.99 -16.13
CA CYS A 8 -27.92 15.02 -15.40
C CYS A 8 -28.13 13.76 -16.24
N VAL A 9 -27.76 12.62 -15.67
CA VAL A 9 -27.88 11.32 -16.33
C VAL A 9 -29.12 10.58 -15.82
N TYR A 10 -29.51 10.82 -14.57
CA TYR A 10 -30.72 10.24 -13.99
C TYR A 10 -31.23 11.06 -12.79
N HIS A 11 -32.54 11.25 -12.73
CA HIS A 11 -33.23 11.83 -11.57
C HIS A 11 -34.58 11.11 -11.38
N GLY A 12 -34.72 10.39 -10.27
CA GLY A 12 -35.93 9.61 -9.98
C GLY A 12 -35.79 8.76 -8.72
N SER A 13 -36.76 7.88 -8.50
CA SER A 13 -36.79 6.93 -7.38
C SER A 13 -35.58 5.98 -7.43
N ILE A 14 -35.10 5.57 -6.26
CA ILE A 14 -33.98 4.62 -6.13
C ILE A 14 -34.35 3.25 -6.71
N LYS A 15 -35.62 2.85 -6.61
CA LYS A 15 -36.10 1.54 -7.09
C LYS A 15 -35.97 1.38 -8.61
N ASP A 16 -36.02 2.49 -9.35
CA ASP A 16 -36.04 2.49 -10.81
C ASP A 16 -34.65 2.72 -11.43
N VAL A 17 -33.62 2.97 -10.61
CA VAL A 17 -32.24 3.24 -11.06
C VAL A 17 -31.66 2.07 -11.85
N ILE A 18 -31.72 0.86 -11.29
CA ILE A 18 -31.16 -0.34 -11.94
C ILE A 18 -31.94 -0.66 -13.22
N PRO A 19 -33.30 -0.73 -13.22
CA PRO A 19 -34.06 -0.91 -14.46
C PRO A 19 -33.80 0.18 -15.52
N TYR A 20 -33.59 1.43 -15.10
CA TYR A 20 -33.26 2.52 -16.01
C TYR A 20 -31.94 2.25 -16.75
N PHE A 21 -30.84 2.00 -16.03
CA PHE A 21 -29.54 1.76 -16.67
C PHE A 21 -29.50 0.41 -17.42
N ALA A 22 -30.23 -0.61 -16.97
CA ALA A 22 -30.42 -1.89 -17.66
C ALA A 22 -31.02 -1.73 -19.07
N ARG A 23 -32.03 -0.86 -19.23
CA ARG A 23 -32.61 -0.55 -20.56
C ARG A 23 -31.62 0.12 -21.51
N HIS A 24 -30.55 0.70 -20.98
CA HIS A 24 -29.53 1.41 -21.76
C HIS A 24 -28.24 0.59 -21.94
N GLY A 25 -28.29 -0.72 -21.66
CA GLY A 25 -27.19 -1.65 -21.94
C GLY A 25 -26.25 -1.92 -20.77
N TYR A 26 -26.53 -1.40 -19.58
CA TYR A 26 -25.74 -1.67 -18.38
C TYR A 26 -26.49 -2.66 -17.48
N GLN A 27 -26.07 -3.92 -17.41
CA GLN A 27 -26.67 -4.87 -16.45
C GLN A 27 -25.91 -4.82 -15.12
N CYS A 28 -26.65 -4.81 -14.01
CA CYS A 28 -26.10 -4.94 -12.67
C CYS A 28 -25.93 -6.43 -12.36
N GLU A 29 -24.75 -6.84 -11.91
CA GLU A 29 -24.55 -8.25 -11.55
C GLU A 29 -25.34 -8.62 -10.27
N PRO A 30 -25.75 -9.88 -10.08
CA PRO A 30 -26.59 -10.30 -8.96
C PRO A 30 -26.00 -10.04 -7.56
N TYR A 31 -24.68 -9.89 -7.47
CA TYR A 31 -23.94 -9.68 -6.22
C TYR A 31 -23.21 -8.34 -6.16
N GLU A 32 -23.44 -7.49 -7.16
CA GLU A 32 -22.86 -6.16 -7.20
C GLU A 32 -23.64 -5.22 -6.28
N ASN A 33 -22.92 -4.36 -5.57
CA ASN A 33 -23.56 -3.31 -4.79
C ASN A 33 -24.16 -2.28 -5.77
N PRO A 34 -25.47 -1.98 -5.72
CA PRO A 34 -26.10 -1.05 -6.66
C PRO A 34 -25.47 0.34 -6.72
N ALA A 35 -24.88 0.81 -5.61
CA ALA A 35 -24.18 2.09 -5.59
C ALA A 35 -22.86 2.03 -6.36
N ASP A 36 -22.13 0.93 -6.26
CA ASP A 36 -20.86 0.72 -6.97
C ASP A 36 -21.14 0.50 -8.46
N TYR A 37 -22.17 -0.29 -8.80
CA TYR A 37 -22.70 -0.42 -10.15
C TYR A 37 -22.98 0.94 -10.81
N VAL A 38 -23.73 1.82 -10.12
CA VAL A 38 -24.00 3.16 -10.67
C VAL A 38 -22.73 3.99 -10.80
N LEU A 39 -21.78 3.85 -9.88
CA LEU A 39 -20.49 4.53 -9.98
C LEU A 39 -19.72 4.07 -11.23
N ASP A 40 -19.68 2.77 -11.49
CA ASP A 40 -19.01 2.18 -12.64
C ASP A 40 -19.68 2.60 -13.96
N VAL A 41 -21.00 2.64 -13.99
CA VAL A 41 -21.76 3.22 -15.11
C VAL A 41 -21.37 4.68 -15.33
N LEU A 42 -21.31 5.50 -14.27
CA LEU A 42 -20.94 6.91 -14.40
C LEU A 42 -19.48 7.10 -14.83
N ILE A 43 -18.57 6.22 -14.41
CA ILE A 43 -17.17 6.21 -14.84
C ILE A 43 -17.08 5.89 -16.34
N ASP A 44 -17.80 4.88 -16.82
CA ASP A 44 -17.82 4.52 -18.24
C ASP A 44 -18.44 5.64 -19.09
N VAL A 45 -19.56 6.20 -18.64
CA VAL A 45 -20.22 7.35 -19.27
C VAL A 45 -19.30 8.59 -19.30
N SER A 46 -18.46 8.79 -18.28
CA SER A 46 -17.48 9.88 -18.26
C SER A 46 -16.37 9.70 -19.31
N ARG A 47 -15.96 8.46 -19.56
CA ARG A 47 -14.93 8.11 -20.55
C ARG A 47 -15.49 8.17 -21.99
N LYS A 48 -16.78 7.88 -22.19
CA LYS A 48 -17.43 7.81 -23.50
C LYS A 48 -18.41 8.98 -23.72
N PRO A 49 -18.01 10.07 -24.39
CA PRO A 49 -18.85 11.27 -24.53
C PRO A 49 -20.17 11.02 -25.29
N GLU A 50 -20.19 10.05 -26.21
CA GLU A 50 -21.40 9.68 -26.98
C GLU A 50 -22.53 9.16 -26.07
N ILE A 51 -22.19 8.30 -25.11
CA ILE A 51 -23.16 7.72 -24.17
C ILE A 51 -23.69 8.81 -23.23
N LEU A 52 -22.81 9.71 -22.78
CA LEU A 52 -23.21 10.84 -21.95
C LEU A 52 -24.21 11.75 -22.65
N ILE A 53 -23.97 12.09 -23.92
CA ILE A 53 -24.90 12.91 -24.71
C ILE A 53 -26.23 12.19 -24.88
N ARG A 54 -26.20 10.89 -25.20
CA ARG A 54 -27.41 10.07 -25.37
C ARG A 54 -28.25 10.03 -24.10
N LEU A 55 -27.66 9.67 -22.95
CA LEU A 55 -28.39 9.57 -21.68
C LEU A 55 -28.94 10.92 -21.23
N ASN A 56 -28.16 12.00 -21.37
CA ASN A 56 -28.61 13.34 -21.03
C ASN A 56 -29.77 13.82 -21.92
N ASN A 57 -29.72 13.52 -23.23
CA ASN A 57 -30.81 13.89 -24.14
C ASN A 57 -32.09 13.10 -23.81
N LEU A 58 -31.96 11.81 -23.51
CA LEU A 58 -33.09 10.98 -23.08
C LEU A 58 -33.70 11.50 -21.78
N TYR A 59 -32.85 11.85 -20.82
CA TYR A 59 -33.27 12.46 -19.57
C TYR A 59 -34.03 13.78 -19.79
N ASN A 60 -33.50 14.67 -20.65
CA ASN A 60 -34.14 15.94 -20.97
C ASN A 60 -35.51 15.76 -21.64
N ILE A 61 -35.67 14.76 -22.50
CA ILE A 61 -36.95 14.45 -23.16
C ILE A 61 -37.98 13.93 -22.15
N THR A 62 -37.58 13.07 -21.22
CA THR A 62 -38.52 12.52 -20.23
C THR A 62 -38.84 13.49 -19.10
N HIS A 63 -38.03 14.55 -18.92
CA HIS A 63 -38.13 15.49 -17.79
C HIS A 63 -38.13 16.96 -18.23
N VAL A 64 -38.71 17.27 -19.40
CA VAL A 64 -38.87 18.64 -19.92
C VAL A 64 -39.44 19.59 -18.85
N ASP A 65 -40.51 19.18 -18.15
CA ASP A 65 -41.14 20.00 -17.10
C ASP A 65 -40.23 20.19 -15.88
N LEU A 66 -39.42 19.20 -15.51
CA LEU A 66 -38.51 19.30 -14.36
C LEU A 66 -37.38 20.29 -14.66
N SER A 67 -36.86 20.29 -15.89
CA SER A 67 -35.83 21.26 -16.31
C SER A 67 -36.37 22.69 -16.33
N ALA A 68 -37.64 22.88 -16.73
CA ALA A 68 -38.32 24.18 -16.67
C ALA A 68 -38.63 24.62 -15.23
N LEU A 69 -38.98 23.68 -14.34
CA LEU A 69 -39.21 23.93 -12.92
C LEU A 69 -37.91 24.28 -12.18
N VAL A 70 -36.79 23.61 -12.48
CA VAL A 70 -35.47 23.95 -11.91
C VAL A 70 -35.05 25.36 -12.32
N HIS A 71 -35.22 25.74 -13.59
CA HIS A 71 -34.94 27.10 -14.05
C HIS A 71 -35.86 28.16 -13.42
N ARG A 72 -37.13 27.84 -13.17
CA ARG A 72 -38.03 28.74 -12.43
C ARG A 72 -37.62 28.86 -10.96
N GLN A 73 -37.20 27.76 -10.35
CA GLN A 73 -36.93 27.71 -8.93
C GLN A 73 -35.64 28.46 -8.56
N ASP A 74 -34.59 28.42 -9.39
CA ASP A 74 -33.33 29.16 -9.17
C ASP A 74 -33.53 30.67 -8.95
N SER A 75 -34.58 31.27 -9.55
CA SER A 75 -34.91 32.69 -9.37
C SER A 75 -35.57 33.05 -8.02
N SER A 76 -35.97 32.04 -7.24
CA SER A 76 -36.76 32.19 -6.00
C SER A 76 -36.08 31.62 -4.74
N ILE A 77 -34.85 31.12 -4.85
CA ILE A 77 -34.14 30.53 -3.71
C ILE A 77 -33.55 31.64 -2.83
N ASN A 78 -34.27 32.01 -1.78
CA ASN A 78 -33.77 32.89 -0.71
C ASN A 78 -32.52 32.29 -0.04
N HIS A 79 -31.45 33.08 0.07
CA HIS A 79 -30.16 32.66 0.63
C HIS A 79 -30.26 32.14 2.08
N GLU A 80 -31.23 32.65 2.86
CA GLU A 80 -31.51 32.19 4.24
C GLU A 80 -32.04 30.75 4.31
N ASN A 81 -32.86 30.32 3.35
CA ASN A 81 -33.36 28.93 3.31
C ASN A 81 -32.24 27.94 2.99
N ILE A 82 -31.26 28.34 2.17
CA ILE A 82 -30.06 27.52 1.89
C ILE A 82 -29.21 27.36 3.15
N GLU A 83 -29.03 28.41 3.96
CA GLU A 83 -28.29 28.31 5.21
C GLU A 83 -29.00 27.49 6.27
N HIS A 84 -30.34 27.57 6.33
CA HIS A 84 -31.14 26.76 7.23
C HIS A 84 -31.10 25.27 6.85
N GLU A 85 -31.24 24.96 5.56
CA GLU A 85 -31.05 23.61 5.00
C GLU A 85 -29.61 23.11 5.20
N ARG A 86 -28.58 23.94 4.96
CA ARG A 86 -27.18 23.60 5.28
C ARG A 86 -26.94 23.35 6.75
N ARG A 87 -27.65 24.06 7.65
CA ARG A 87 -27.62 23.79 9.10
C ARG A 87 -28.29 22.47 9.47
N LYS A 88 -29.38 22.13 8.79
CA LYS A 88 -30.10 20.85 8.96
C LYS A 88 -29.31 19.65 8.47
N TYR A 89 -28.53 19.84 7.40
CA TYR A 89 -27.56 18.88 6.86
C TYR A 89 -26.14 19.07 7.39
N LYS A 90 -25.93 19.97 8.37
CA LYS A 90 -24.63 20.14 9.03
C LYS A 90 -24.38 18.85 9.80
N VAL A 91 -23.54 18.05 9.17
CA VAL A 91 -23.15 16.69 9.47
C VAL A 91 -23.22 16.42 10.97
N LYS A 92 -24.12 15.50 11.38
CA LYS A 92 -24.13 14.91 12.72
C LYS A 92 -22.69 14.53 13.07
N ALA A 93 -22.26 14.92 14.27
CA ALA A 93 -20.91 14.72 14.80
C ALA A 93 -20.29 13.38 14.37
N ALA A 94 -18.99 13.42 14.04
CA ALA A 94 -18.20 12.25 13.66
C ALA A 94 -18.57 11.06 14.57
N ARG A 95 -19.08 9.99 13.96
CA ARG A 95 -19.48 8.79 14.69
C ARG A 95 -18.27 8.26 15.45
N SER A 96 -18.50 7.70 16.64
CA SER A 96 -17.42 7.04 17.40
C SER A 96 -16.75 5.98 16.52
N VAL A 97 -15.41 5.96 16.51
CA VAL A 97 -14.59 5.01 15.73
C VAL A 97 -15.04 3.56 15.98
N GLY A 98 -15.42 3.23 17.22
CA GLY A 98 -15.92 1.89 17.55
C GLY A 98 -17.25 1.54 16.89
N ALA A 99 -18.18 2.50 16.78
CA ALA A 99 -19.44 2.30 16.08
C ALA A 99 -19.19 2.11 14.58
N GLU A 100 -18.26 2.87 14.00
CA GLU A 100 -17.88 2.75 12.60
C GLU A 100 -17.24 1.38 12.29
N ILE A 101 -16.29 0.93 13.11
CA ILE A 101 -15.68 -0.41 12.99
C ILE A 101 -16.75 -1.49 13.09
N PHE A 102 -17.70 -1.38 14.04
CA PHE A 102 -18.77 -2.37 14.20
C PHE A 102 -19.66 -2.46 12.96
N TYR A 103 -20.13 -1.32 12.43
CA TYR A 103 -20.96 -1.29 11.23
C TYR A 103 -20.21 -1.76 9.98
N LEU A 104 -18.93 -1.37 9.82
CA LEU A 104 -18.09 -1.82 8.72
C LEU A 104 -17.85 -3.33 8.80
N SER A 105 -17.54 -3.87 9.99
CA SER A 105 -17.35 -5.30 10.20
C SER A 105 -18.63 -6.08 9.90
N GLN A 106 -19.78 -5.59 10.35
CA GLN A 106 -21.08 -6.22 10.05
C GLN A 106 -21.37 -6.21 8.54
N ARG A 107 -21.06 -5.11 7.83
CA ARG A 107 -21.22 -5.02 6.37
C ARG A 107 -20.28 -5.98 5.66
N THR A 108 -19.01 -6.01 6.04
CA THR A 108 -18.00 -6.91 5.44
C THR A 108 -18.37 -8.37 5.68
N LEU A 109 -18.83 -8.74 6.89
CA LEU A 109 -19.29 -10.08 7.20
C LEU A 109 -20.50 -10.48 6.37
N ARG A 110 -21.47 -9.57 6.21
CA ARG A 110 -22.64 -9.81 5.36
C ARG A 110 -22.24 -9.96 3.88
N ASN A 111 -21.25 -9.21 3.42
CA ASN A 111 -20.71 -9.35 2.07
C ASN A 111 -20.00 -10.71 1.88
N ALA A 112 -19.20 -11.12 2.87
CA ALA A 112 -18.53 -12.42 2.86
C ALA A 112 -19.50 -13.60 2.85
N MET A 113 -20.61 -13.50 3.59
CA MET A 113 -21.68 -14.51 3.55
C MET A 113 -22.43 -14.54 2.22
N ARG A 114 -22.62 -13.38 1.57
CA ARG A 114 -23.33 -13.27 0.28
C ARG A 114 -22.49 -13.75 -0.91
N ASN A 115 -21.18 -13.52 -0.87
CA ASN A 115 -20.24 -13.95 -1.92
C ASN A 115 -19.02 -14.65 -1.29
N PRO A 116 -19.15 -15.94 -0.92
CA PRO A 116 -18.07 -16.67 -0.25
C PRO A 116 -16.87 -16.92 -1.15
N ALA A 117 -17.05 -16.98 -2.47
CA ALA A 117 -15.97 -17.17 -3.43
C ALA A 117 -14.99 -15.98 -3.43
N LEU A 118 -15.51 -14.75 -3.45
CA LEU A 118 -14.68 -13.55 -3.35
C LEU A 118 -13.97 -13.47 -2.00
N ALA A 119 -14.68 -13.75 -0.89
CA ALA A 119 -14.08 -13.76 0.43
C ALA A 119 -12.94 -14.80 0.56
N LEU A 120 -13.15 -16.00 0.04
CA LEU A 120 -12.14 -17.07 0.02
C LEU A 120 -10.93 -16.68 -0.83
N SER A 121 -11.13 -16.04 -1.99
CA SER A 121 -10.00 -15.57 -2.81
C SER A 121 -9.13 -14.55 -2.08
N GLN A 122 -9.75 -13.62 -1.34
CA GLN A 122 -9.02 -12.59 -0.59
C GLN A 122 -8.27 -13.17 0.62
N THR A 123 -8.87 -14.12 1.35
CA THR A 123 -8.19 -14.76 2.47
C THR A 123 -7.05 -15.67 2.02
N LEU A 124 -7.19 -16.36 0.89
CA LEU A 124 -6.10 -17.13 0.30
C LEU A 124 -4.93 -16.21 -0.10
N ALA A 125 -5.22 -15.08 -0.74
CA ALA A 125 -4.19 -14.12 -1.12
C ALA A 125 -3.44 -13.58 0.12
N SER A 126 -4.14 -13.27 1.21
CA SER A 126 -3.50 -12.77 2.44
C SER A 126 -2.66 -13.84 3.14
N ILE A 127 -3.08 -15.10 3.14
CA ILE A 127 -2.30 -16.23 3.67
C ILE A 127 -1.00 -16.40 2.88
N ILE A 128 -1.05 -16.33 1.55
CA ILE A 128 0.14 -16.45 0.69
C ILE A 128 1.18 -15.37 1.04
N ILE A 129 0.73 -14.11 1.17
CA ILE A 129 1.60 -13.01 1.56
C ILE A 129 2.20 -13.24 2.96
N ALA A 130 1.39 -13.68 3.92
CA ALA A 130 1.84 -13.94 5.29
C ALA A 130 2.93 -15.02 5.35
N VAL A 131 2.73 -16.14 4.65
CA VAL A 131 3.73 -17.22 4.56
C VAL A 131 5.02 -16.71 3.91
N ALA A 132 4.91 -15.91 2.85
CA ALA A 132 6.08 -15.34 2.18
C ALA A 132 6.90 -14.45 3.14
N LEU A 133 6.22 -13.60 3.93
CA LEU A 133 6.88 -12.75 4.92
C LEU A 133 7.60 -13.55 6.01
N ILE A 134 6.99 -14.64 6.50
CA ILE A 134 7.64 -15.52 7.49
C ILE A 134 8.92 -16.12 6.91
N VAL A 135 8.87 -16.61 5.68
CA VAL A 135 10.05 -17.17 5.00
C VAL A 135 11.14 -16.10 4.83
N VAL A 136 10.79 -14.88 4.43
CA VAL A 136 11.74 -13.77 4.31
C VAL A 136 12.41 -13.46 5.65
N ILE A 137 11.64 -13.37 6.74
CA ILE A 137 12.18 -13.11 8.08
C ILE A 137 13.12 -14.23 8.53
N LEU A 138 12.75 -15.49 8.31
CA LEU A 138 13.61 -16.64 8.65
C LEU A 138 14.94 -16.59 7.89
N VAL A 139 14.90 -16.29 6.59
CA VAL A 139 16.12 -16.12 5.78
C VAL A 139 16.96 -14.96 6.31
N LEU A 140 16.35 -13.83 6.65
CA LEU A 140 17.06 -12.67 7.20
C LEU A 140 17.74 -12.98 8.54
N VAL A 141 17.09 -13.73 9.44
CA VAL A 141 17.67 -14.14 10.72
C VAL A 141 18.90 -15.03 10.51
N ILE A 142 18.81 -16.01 9.60
CA ILE A 142 19.96 -16.87 9.27
C ILE A 142 21.10 -16.01 8.69
N MET A 143 20.79 -15.06 7.81
CA MET A 143 21.78 -14.14 7.25
C MET A 143 22.42 -13.21 8.29
N MET A 144 21.69 -12.88 9.36
CA MET A 144 22.19 -12.12 10.52
C MET A 144 23.17 -12.95 11.35
N MET A 145 22.87 -14.22 11.59
CA MET A 145 23.75 -15.14 12.33
C MET A 145 25.06 -15.41 11.59
N LEU A 146 24.99 -15.63 10.27
CA LEU A 146 26.14 -15.94 9.42
C LEU A 146 27.05 -14.74 9.10
N SER A 147 26.67 -13.54 9.55
CA SER A 147 27.40 -12.29 9.28
C SER A 147 28.67 -12.09 10.13
N GLY A 148 28.94 -12.97 11.09
CA GLY A 148 30.08 -12.79 12.00
C GLY A 148 29.80 -11.90 13.21
N PHE A 149 28.54 -11.49 13.43
CA PHE A 149 28.15 -10.73 14.64
C PHE A 149 27.96 -11.65 15.86
N LEU A 150 27.35 -12.83 15.66
CA LEU A 150 27.04 -13.79 16.73
C LEU A 150 27.98 -15.00 16.79
N ILE A 151 28.63 -15.36 15.68
CA ILE A 151 29.48 -16.55 15.54
C ILE A 151 30.78 -16.11 14.87
N ASP A 152 31.93 -16.44 15.46
CA ASP A 152 33.23 -16.07 14.92
C ASP A 152 33.49 -16.74 13.56
N LEU A 153 33.95 -15.94 12.58
CA LEU A 153 34.08 -16.30 11.17
C LEU A 153 34.86 -17.59 10.83
N PRO A 154 35.96 -17.95 11.53
CA PRO A 154 36.71 -19.17 11.20
C PRO A 154 36.00 -20.46 11.65
N SER A 155 34.93 -20.37 12.45
CA SER A 155 34.21 -21.55 12.97
C SER A 155 33.08 -22.05 12.08
N VAL A 156 32.71 -21.30 11.02
CA VAL A 156 31.69 -21.72 10.07
C VAL A 156 32.26 -22.74 9.09
N PHE A 157 31.48 -23.75 8.73
CA PHE A 157 31.88 -24.76 7.75
C PHE A 157 32.44 -24.10 6.47
N ILE A 158 33.69 -24.39 6.11
CA ILE A 158 34.41 -23.75 4.99
C ILE A 158 33.61 -23.80 3.67
N TRP A 159 32.92 -24.91 3.40
CA TRP A 159 32.10 -25.08 2.19
C TRP A 159 30.85 -24.20 2.14
N LEU A 160 30.32 -23.74 3.28
CA LEU A 160 29.20 -22.80 3.36
C LEU A 160 29.65 -21.34 3.51
N SER A 161 30.95 -21.11 3.63
CA SER A 161 31.53 -19.77 3.84
C SER A 161 31.17 -18.77 2.74
N TRP A 162 30.93 -19.21 1.51
CA TRP A 162 30.59 -18.30 0.41
C TRP A 162 29.24 -17.58 0.60
N ILE A 163 28.28 -18.18 1.33
CA ILE A 163 26.93 -17.60 1.50
C ILE A 163 26.95 -16.29 2.29
N GLN A 164 27.96 -16.11 3.15
CA GLN A 164 28.12 -14.89 3.95
C GLN A 164 28.32 -13.65 3.07
N TRP A 165 28.88 -13.82 1.86
CA TRP A 165 29.15 -12.71 0.92
C TRP A 165 27.90 -12.25 0.17
N ILE A 166 26.79 -13.00 0.25
CA ILE A 166 25.49 -12.61 -0.29
C ILE A 166 24.68 -11.84 0.77
N SER A 167 25.03 -11.97 2.05
CA SER A 167 24.33 -11.30 3.14
C SER A 167 24.63 -9.81 3.15
N ALA A 168 23.62 -8.96 2.88
CA ALA A 168 23.74 -7.52 3.09
C ALA A 168 24.09 -7.16 4.54
N PHE A 169 23.65 -7.98 5.50
CA PHE A 169 23.96 -7.78 6.91
C PHE A 169 25.47 -7.90 7.21
N ARG A 170 26.19 -8.80 6.52
CA ARG A 170 27.67 -8.94 6.60
C ARG A 170 28.38 -7.61 6.41
N TYR A 171 28.09 -6.95 5.31
CA TYR A 171 28.74 -5.69 4.95
C TYR A 171 28.27 -4.54 5.84
N ALA A 172 26.98 -4.52 6.22
CA ALA A 172 26.46 -3.51 7.14
C ALA A 172 27.11 -3.60 8.53
N SER A 173 27.20 -4.80 9.12
CA SER A 173 27.87 -5.02 10.40
C SER A 173 29.36 -4.72 10.34
N ASN A 174 30.03 -4.99 9.21
CA ASN A 174 31.43 -4.59 9.02
C ASN A 174 31.62 -3.08 9.03
N VAL A 175 30.79 -2.34 8.29
CA VAL A 175 30.83 -0.87 8.27
C VAL A 175 30.63 -0.32 9.67
N LEU A 176 29.61 -0.81 10.39
CA LEU A 176 29.33 -0.37 11.76
C LEU A 176 30.50 -0.68 12.70
N THR A 177 31.07 -1.88 12.61
CA THR A 177 32.18 -2.28 13.49
C THR A 177 33.43 -1.44 13.22
N ILE A 178 33.78 -1.20 11.95
CA ILE A 178 34.92 -0.34 11.61
C ILE A 178 34.65 1.09 12.08
N ASN A 179 33.47 1.64 11.80
CA ASN A 179 33.11 3.00 12.19
C ASN A 179 33.09 3.20 13.71
N GLU A 180 32.70 2.18 14.48
CA GLU A 180 32.61 2.28 15.93
C GLU A 180 33.96 2.08 16.62
N PHE A 181 34.74 1.06 16.21
CA PHE A 181 35.92 0.63 16.97
C PHE A 181 37.23 1.24 16.49
N GLN A 182 37.30 1.81 15.29
CA GLN A 182 38.55 2.34 14.75
C GLN A 182 39.10 3.47 15.63
N GLY A 183 40.34 3.31 16.11
CA GLY A 183 41.01 4.31 16.93
C GLY A 183 40.50 4.45 18.37
N LEU A 184 39.62 3.55 18.84
CA LEU A 184 39.21 3.50 20.25
C LEU A 184 40.24 2.77 21.12
N ILE A 185 40.32 3.16 22.39
CA ILE A 185 41.16 2.51 23.41
C ILE A 185 40.25 2.15 24.58
N PHE A 186 40.28 0.89 25.03
CA PHE A 186 39.46 0.39 26.13
C PHE A 186 40.32 0.16 27.38
N CYS A 187 40.02 0.91 28.42
CA CYS A 187 40.74 0.86 29.69
C CYS A 187 39.79 0.38 30.80
N LEU A 188 40.31 -0.38 31.77
CA LEU A 188 39.53 -0.76 32.95
C LEU A 188 39.32 0.47 33.85
N PRO A 189 38.19 0.56 34.57
CA PRO A 189 37.86 1.72 35.41
C PRO A 189 38.92 2.04 36.50
N ASN A 190 39.80 1.09 36.82
CA ASN A 190 40.89 1.24 37.80
C ASN A 190 42.30 1.20 37.19
N GLN A 191 42.45 1.23 35.86
CA GLN A 191 43.76 1.17 35.21
C GLN A 191 43.78 2.04 33.95
N THR A 192 44.28 3.27 34.09
CA THR A 192 44.40 4.26 32.99
C THR A 192 45.75 4.22 32.27
N ASP A 193 46.80 3.72 32.93
CA ASP A 193 48.18 3.76 32.41
C ASP A 193 48.50 2.57 31.50
N PHE A 194 47.74 1.48 31.61
CA PHE A 194 47.89 0.29 30.78
C PHE A 194 46.50 -0.17 30.33
N CYS A 195 46.17 0.11 29.08
CA CYS A 195 44.90 -0.29 28.47
C CYS A 195 45.14 -1.57 27.65
N PRO A 196 44.66 -2.73 28.12
CA PRO A 196 45.02 -4.03 27.55
C PRO A 196 44.28 -4.36 26.25
N MET A 197 43.32 -3.53 25.81
CA MET A 197 42.61 -3.72 24.55
C MET A 197 42.47 -2.41 23.79
N THR A 198 42.86 -2.43 22.53
CA THR A 198 42.55 -1.39 21.56
C THR A 198 41.39 -1.84 20.66
N GLY A 199 40.65 -0.89 20.11
CA GLY A 199 39.61 -1.16 19.13
C GLY A 199 40.16 -1.81 17.86
N ASP A 200 41.40 -1.46 17.48
CA ASP A 200 42.10 -2.05 16.34
C ASP A 200 42.40 -3.55 16.56
N GLU A 201 42.79 -3.96 17.78
CA GLU A 201 42.91 -5.39 18.13
C GLU A 201 41.57 -6.14 18.05
N ILE A 202 40.45 -5.49 18.39
CA ILE A 202 39.12 -6.08 18.26
C ILE A 202 38.76 -6.28 16.77
N LEU A 203 39.13 -5.33 15.92
CA LEU A 203 38.95 -5.42 14.47
C LEU A 203 39.81 -6.55 13.88
N ASP A 204 41.05 -6.69 14.32
CA ASP A 204 41.96 -7.77 13.90
C ASP A 204 41.47 -9.16 14.34
N LYS A 205 40.98 -9.28 15.58
CA LYS A 205 40.36 -10.53 16.08
C LYS A 205 39.14 -10.93 15.26
N ARG A 206 38.40 -9.97 14.70
CA ARG A 206 37.27 -10.22 13.79
C ARG A 206 37.69 -10.43 12.32
N GLY A 207 38.97 -10.34 12.00
CA GLY A 207 39.49 -10.48 10.64
C GLY A 207 39.08 -9.33 9.72
N LEU A 208 38.88 -8.13 10.27
CA LEU A 208 38.48 -6.94 9.52
C LEU A 208 39.71 -6.07 9.25
N ALA A 209 40.06 -5.97 7.96
CA ALA A 209 41.04 -4.97 7.52
C ALA A 209 40.50 -3.57 7.82
N HIS A 210 41.31 -2.74 8.48
CA HIS A 210 40.94 -1.40 8.94
C HIS A 210 42.04 -0.34 8.69
N SER A 211 43.09 -0.71 7.95
CA SER A 211 44.28 0.14 7.76
C SER A 211 44.03 1.26 6.73
N ASN A 212 43.23 1.00 5.70
CA ASN A 212 42.96 1.96 4.64
C ASN A 212 41.50 2.40 4.61
N ALA A 213 41.22 3.64 4.20
CA ALA A 213 39.85 4.12 3.98
C ALA A 213 39.07 3.23 3.00
N TRP A 214 39.77 2.60 2.04
CA TRP A 214 39.17 1.65 1.10
C TRP A 214 38.53 0.43 1.78
N ASP A 215 39.03 0.01 2.95
CA ASP A 215 38.47 -1.13 3.67
C ASP A 215 37.07 -0.88 4.20
N LEU A 216 36.71 0.38 4.45
CA LEU A 216 35.35 0.80 4.77
C LEU A 216 34.52 0.91 3.48
N TRP A 217 35.05 1.59 2.46
CA TRP A 217 34.32 1.86 1.21
C TRP A 217 33.97 0.60 0.40
N LYS A 218 34.78 -0.46 0.45
CA LYS A 218 34.46 -1.73 -0.22
C LYS A 218 33.14 -2.35 0.28
N ASN A 219 32.81 -2.17 1.56
CA ASN A 219 31.56 -2.68 2.12
C ASN A 219 30.36 -1.83 1.66
N PHE A 220 30.48 -0.50 1.64
CA PHE A 220 29.45 0.39 1.09
C PHE A 220 29.19 0.10 -0.40
N PHE A 221 30.26 -0.06 -1.18
CA PHE A 221 30.15 -0.41 -2.59
C PHE A 221 29.41 -1.74 -2.79
N ALA A 222 29.75 -2.78 -2.02
CA ALA A 222 29.04 -4.06 -2.06
C ALA A 222 27.54 -3.91 -1.73
N LEU A 223 27.18 -3.12 -0.72
CA LEU A 223 25.78 -2.82 -0.37
C LEU A 223 25.05 -2.13 -1.52
N THR A 224 25.66 -1.14 -2.16
CA THR A 224 25.08 -0.44 -3.30
C THR A 224 24.84 -1.38 -4.47
N VAL A 225 25.81 -2.25 -4.80
CA VAL A 225 25.68 -3.24 -5.87
C VAL A 225 24.53 -4.21 -5.58
N MET A 226 24.43 -4.74 -4.36
CA MET A 226 23.33 -5.63 -3.98
C MET A 226 21.97 -4.94 -4.04
N ALA A 227 21.87 -3.69 -3.59
CA ALA A 227 20.62 -2.91 -3.67
C ALA A 227 20.19 -2.69 -5.13
N LEU A 228 21.12 -2.32 -6.01
CA LEU A 228 20.85 -2.16 -7.45
C LEU A 228 20.39 -3.47 -8.08
N LEU A 229 21.02 -4.59 -7.75
CA LEU A 229 20.60 -5.92 -8.22
C LEU A 229 19.15 -6.23 -7.79
N LEU A 230 18.79 -5.99 -6.53
CA LEU A 230 17.43 -6.18 -6.04
C LEU A 230 16.42 -5.27 -6.75
N PHE A 231 16.78 -4.01 -7.00
CA PHE A 231 15.92 -3.09 -7.76
C PHE A 231 15.75 -3.49 -9.22
N ILE A 232 16.82 -3.96 -9.88
CA ILE A 232 16.74 -4.48 -11.25
C ILE A 232 15.84 -5.71 -11.31
N LEU A 233 15.99 -6.64 -10.36
CA LEU A 233 15.12 -7.81 -10.27
C LEU A 233 13.66 -7.41 -10.03
N ALA A 234 13.39 -6.48 -9.09
CA ALA A 234 12.05 -5.98 -8.84
C ALA A 234 11.45 -5.30 -10.07
N TYR A 235 12.24 -4.50 -10.80
CA TYR A 235 11.83 -3.86 -12.04
C TYR A 235 11.45 -4.88 -13.12
N ILE A 236 12.27 -5.92 -13.31
CA ILE A 236 11.98 -7.02 -14.25
C ILE A 236 10.68 -7.73 -13.86
N GLN A 237 10.46 -8.00 -12.57
CA GLN A 237 9.23 -8.65 -12.11
C GLN A 237 8.00 -7.77 -12.34
N LEU A 238 8.09 -6.46 -12.09
CA LEU A 238 7.01 -5.51 -12.35
C LEU A 238 6.64 -5.43 -13.84
N ILE A 239 7.62 -5.50 -14.75
CA ILE A 239 7.35 -5.55 -16.20
C ILE A 239 6.62 -6.84 -16.60
N ARG A 240 6.92 -7.97 -15.94
CA ARG A 240 6.29 -9.26 -16.24
C ARG A 240 4.83 -9.34 -15.79
N ILE A 241 4.41 -8.53 -14.82
CA ILE A 241 3.02 -8.49 -14.37
C ILE A 241 2.17 -7.83 -15.45
N LYS A 242 1.41 -8.66 -16.19
CA LYS A 242 0.39 -8.16 -17.13
C LYS A 242 -0.71 -7.46 -16.34
N LYS A 243 -1.03 -6.22 -16.72
CA LYS A 243 -2.20 -5.52 -16.16
C LYS A 243 -3.46 -6.34 -16.46
N PRO A 244 -4.31 -6.65 -15.47
CA PRO A 244 -5.62 -7.21 -15.76
C PRO A 244 -6.39 -6.21 -16.64
N LYS A 245 -7.02 -6.74 -17.70
CA LYS A 245 -7.92 -5.96 -18.56
C LYS A 245 -9.21 -5.64 -17.82
#